data_AF-A0A6B2L2J4-F1
#
_entry.id   AF-A0A6B2L2J4-F1
#
_cell.length_a   1.000
_cell.length_b   1.000
_cell.length_c   1.000
_cell.angle_alpha   90.00
_cell.angle_beta   90.00
_cell.angle_gamma   90.00
#
_symmetry.space_group_name_H-M   'P 1'
#
loop_
_entity.id
_entity.type
_entity.pdbx_description
1 polymer ?
#
loop_
_entity_poly.entity_id
_entity_poly.type
_entity_poly.pdbx_seq_one_letter_code
_entity_poly.pdbx_strand_id
1 'polypeptide(L)'
;MVEPLKNKFYGFGVRDTDCVLILERDGILKLKHKPIRPIHLDTPGKPAPVEVPRTPESHPPALNDYENVSPEKALVDAFNRYRSRVDGGAGGEENFPLPSFFKAFSPQLDALILDLLIKIVDNENMEDGLDVEKKLLEKKKQADYFFHFLNFVKIFEYLGLNVRLSVAELAEKVVSSLKLYQSLQNVRDISLKLKNDTITKVLNHRKLAIQKWDGVALEALFFSKVSRIGDFCEKLIETEEEYLAKDPLPLVKQCNIYLETIIGTAKSYRDSFINSYIPPDTLVPSWTFSLRAVLEKQCSICRDILSRKGNTKTDIYDQLFRLSDLLLGDYAMEVKCCPGNKQLGAKFQELSKVCIKPFLREDMRNKALELAEKYEEFSTLIQICERFDKPRLEKYLLQFMHKGFPQVLFQHYYNTRQISLLLNQPPVLWDQLSKFLEAHPTLQWIHSIETQDYNQTNHITSELGRSSNSIFLQRIYLSISQMAALTSET
;
A
#
# COMPACT_ATOMS: atom_id res chain seq x y z
N MET A 1 -21.46 32.48 25.09
CA MET A 1 -20.09 32.64 24.57
C MET A 1 -19.33 31.37 24.92
N VAL A 2 -19.20 30.46 23.96
CA VAL A 2 -18.44 29.21 24.08
C VAL A 2 -17.43 29.26 22.95
N GLU A 3 -16.14 29.35 23.27
CA GLU A 3 -15.06 29.23 22.29
C GLU A 3 -14.94 27.78 21.81
N PRO A 4 -14.75 27.52 20.50
CA PRO A 4 -14.53 26.17 19.99
C PRO A 4 -13.05 25.79 20.10
N LEU A 5 -12.79 24.65 20.74
CA LEU A 5 -11.50 23.95 20.75
C LEU A 5 -11.04 23.64 19.32
N LYS A 6 -10.13 24.47 18.80
CA LYS A 6 -9.40 24.25 17.55
C LYS A 6 -8.33 23.17 17.72
N ASN A 7 -8.32 22.23 16.78
CA ASN A 7 -7.19 21.43 16.26
C ASN A 7 -6.32 20.67 17.28
N LYS A 8 -6.68 19.41 17.54
CA LYS A 8 -5.72 18.39 18.00
C LYS A 8 -5.13 17.65 16.79
N PHE A 9 -3.81 17.57 16.81
CA PHE A 9 -2.91 17.00 15.82
C PHE A 9 -3.12 15.49 15.62
N TYR A 10 -3.07 15.00 14.38
CA TYR A 10 -2.84 13.60 14.04
C TYR A 10 -1.53 13.53 13.23
N GLY A 11 -0.41 13.30 13.92
CA GLY A 11 0.88 13.05 13.29
C GLY A 11 1.16 11.54 13.22
N PHE A 12 1.37 11.03 12.01
CA PHE A 12 1.85 9.67 11.77
C PHE A 12 3.37 9.65 11.94
N GLY A 13 3.84 8.95 12.97
CA GLY A 13 5.27 8.77 13.24
C GLY A 13 5.65 7.30 13.10
N VAL A 14 6.57 7.01 12.17
CA VAL A 14 7.31 5.75 12.10
C VAL A 14 8.09 5.59 13.41
N ARG A 15 7.81 4.55 14.18
CA ARG A 15 8.67 4.14 15.30
C ARG A 15 9.88 3.42 14.72
N ASP A 16 10.95 4.15 14.46
CA ASP A 16 12.27 3.57 14.43
C ASP A 16 12.83 3.64 15.86
N THR A 17 13.30 2.53 16.40
CA THR A 17 13.34 2.25 17.85
C THR A 17 14.27 3.13 18.69
N ASP A 18 14.93 4.13 18.11
CA ASP A 18 15.86 5.02 18.82
C ASP A 18 15.55 6.52 18.69
N CYS A 19 14.46 6.92 18.00
CA CYS A 19 14.16 8.33 17.74
C CYS A 19 12.65 8.65 17.76
N VAL A 20 12.25 9.68 18.51
CA VAL A 20 10.91 10.28 18.42
C VAL A 20 10.99 11.53 17.54
N LEU A 21 10.31 11.53 16.40
CA LEU A 21 10.16 12.71 15.56
C LEU A 21 8.97 13.54 16.07
N ILE A 22 9.24 14.79 16.49
CA ILE A 22 8.22 15.76 16.87
C ILE A 22 8.16 16.83 15.78
N LEU A 23 7.00 16.97 15.14
CA LEU A 23 6.68 18.05 14.21
C LEU A 23 6.10 19.23 15.00
N GLU A 24 6.85 20.33 15.11
CA GLU A 24 6.31 21.62 15.58
C GLU A 24 5.80 22.46 14.40
N ARG A 25 4.95 23.46 14.73
CA ARG A 25 4.13 24.27 13.81
C ARG A 25 4.85 24.88 12.59
N ASP A 26 6.18 24.95 12.62
CA ASP A 26 7.00 25.60 11.59
C ASP A 26 7.85 24.63 10.75
N GLY A 27 7.60 23.32 10.83
CA GLY A 27 8.18 22.34 9.88
C GLY A 27 9.65 21.95 10.11
N ILE A 28 10.22 22.24 11.28
CA ILE A 28 11.60 21.84 11.62
C ILE A 28 11.58 20.56 12.48
N LEU A 29 12.23 19.50 11.98
CA LEU A 29 12.41 18.22 12.69
C LEU A 29 13.57 18.32 13.71
N LYS A 30 13.33 17.96 14.98
CA LYS A 30 14.41 17.76 15.97
C LYS A 30 14.43 16.32 16.49
N LEU A 31 15.62 15.72 16.45
CA LEU A 31 15.96 14.40 17.00
C LEU A 31 16.35 14.51 18.48
N LYS A 32 15.80 13.67 19.36
CA LYS A 32 16.28 13.47 20.73
C LYS A 32 16.51 11.98 21.00
N HIS A 33 17.72 11.63 21.43
CA HIS A 33 18.09 10.29 21.89
C HIS A 33 17.90 10.16 23.42
N LYS A 34 17.46 8.98 23.87
CA LYS A 34 17.56 8.52 25.27
C LYS A 34 18.09 7.07 25.30
N PRO A 35 19.09 6.74 26.13
CA PRO A 35 19.60 5.38 26.23
C PRO A 35 18.78 4.54 27.25
N ILE A 36 18.56 3.26 26.95
CA ILE A 36 17.94 2.26 27.82
C ILE A 36 19.03 1.33 28.37
N ARG A 37 18.99 1.00 29.68
CA ARG A 37 19.92 0.04 30.33
C ARG A 37 19.43 -1.41 30.16
N PRO A 38 20.34 -2.40 30.01
CA PRO A 38 19.96 -3.82 29.87
C PRO A 38 19.61 -4.46 31.23
N ILE A 39 18.65 -5.39 31.22
CA ILE A 39 18.30 -6.27 32.35
C ILE A 39 18.55 -7.71 31.90
N HIS A 40 19.34 -8.46 32.68
CA HIS A 40 19.68 -9.87 32.44
C HIS A 40 18.50 -10.80 32.77
N LEU A 41 18.29 -11.82 31.93
CA LEU A 41 17.44 -12.99 32.19
C LEU A 41 18.34 -14.22 32.29
N ASP A 42 18.39 -14.85 33.47
CA ASP A 42 19.16 -16.06 33.73
C ASP A 42 18.53 -17.32 33.09
N THR A 43 19.37 -18.20 32.55
CA THR A 43 19.04 -19.54 32.05
C THR A 43 19.18 -20.60 33.17
N PRO A 44 18.35 -21.67 33.22
CA PRO A 44 18.44 -22.64 34.30
C PRO A 44 19.37 -23.81 33.96
N GLY A 45 20.26 -24.14 34.89
CA GLY A 45 21.08 -25.35 34.87
C GLY A 45 21.09 -26.08 36.22
N LYS A 46 20.60 -27.34 36.18
CA LYS A 46 20.85 -28.49 37.09
C LYS A 46 20.00 -28.70 38.36
N PRO A 47 19.88 -29.97 38.83
CA PRO A 47 18.59 -30.59 39.19
C PRO A 47 18.31 -30.66 40.70
N ALA A 48 17.05 -30.87 41.05
CA ALA A 48 16.55 -31.06 42.42
C ALA A 48 16.68 -32.54 42.89
N PRO A 49 16.79 -32.79 44.21
CA PRO A 49 16.51 -34.09 44.79
C PRO A 49 15.00 -34.32 44.96
N VAL A 50 14.64 -35.60 44.94
CA VAL A 50 13.30 -36.19 44.96
C VAL A 50 12.58 -35.97 46.29
N GLU A 51 11.30 -35.59 46.23
CA GLU A 51 10.29 -35.94 47.23
C GLU A 51 8.86 -36.02 46.62
N VAL A 52 8.05 -36.87 47.24
CA VAL A 52 6.88 -37.67 46.77
C VAL A 52 5.59 -36.83 46.55
N PRO A 53 4.63 -37.26 45.68
CA PRO A 53 3.66 -36.36 45.08
C PRO A 53 2.48 -36.06 46.00
N ARG A 54 2.18 -34.77 46.17
CA ARG A 54 0.85 -34.31 46.56
C ARG A 54 0.19 -33.75 45.31
N THR A 55 -0.89 -34.38 44.88
CA THR A 55 -1.86 -33.79 43.97
C THR A 55 -2.44 -32.53 44.60
N PRO A 56 -2.44 -31.38 43.90
CA PRO A 56 -3.41 -30.34 44.17
C PRO A 56 -4.38 -30.30 42.99
N GLU A 57 -5.63 -30.63 43.27
CA GLU A 57 -6.78 -30.18 42.50
C GLU A 57 -6.67 -28.66 42.30
N SER A 58 -6.34 -28.22 41.08
CA SER A 58 -6.20 -26.79 40.79
C SER A 58 -7.55 -26.20 40.40
N HIS A 59 -8.27 -25.70 41.41
CA HIS A 59 -9.28 -24.67 41.19
C HIS A 59 -8.60 -23.42 40.58
N PRO A 60 -9.31 -22.65 39.72
CA PRO A 60 -8.73 -21.48 39.05
C PRO A 60 -8.37 -20.41 40.09
N PRO A 61 -7.21 -19.74 39.99
CA PRO A 61 -6.94 -18.58 40.82
C PRO A 61 -7.91 -17.45 40.46
N ALA A 62 -8.54 -16.89 41.50
CA ALA A 62 -9.44 -15.76 41.38
C ALA A 62 -8.69 -14.48 40.94
N LEU A 63 -9.45 -13.47 40.51
CA LEU A 63 -9.01 -12.09 40.18
C LEU A 63 -7.88 -11.53 41.09
N ASN A 64 -7.88 -11.94 42.36
CA ASN A 64 -6.98 -11.52 43.43
C ASN A 64 -5.48 -11.84 43.16
N ASP A 65 -5.16 -12.80 42.29
CA ASP A 65 -3.76 -13.13 41.97
C ASP A 65 -3.08 -12.07 41.08
N TYR A 66 -3.86 -11.22 40.40
CA TYR A 66 -3.35 -10.18 39.49
C TYR A 66 -3.36 -8.77 40.10
N GLU A 67 -3.96 -8.57 41.28
CA GLU A 67 -4.05 -7.24 41.93
C GLU A 67 -2.69 -6.70 42.36
N ASN A 68 -1.67 -7.55 42.55
CA ASN A 68 -0.32 -7.18 42.98
C ASN A 68 0.77 -7.43 41.92
N VAL A 69 0.40 -7.83 40.70
CA VAL A 69 1.35 -8.21 39.64
C VAL A 69 1.43 -7.10 38.58
N SER A 70 2.63 -6.80 38.09
CA SER A 70 2.79 -5.83 37.01
C SER A 70 1.97 -6.25 35.78
N PRO A 71 1.33 -5.31 35.07
CA PRO A 71 0.46 -5.64 33.92
C PRO A 71 1.20 -6.39 32.81
N GLU A 72 2.52 -6.17 32.67
CA GLU A 72 3.38 -6.93 31.75
C GLU A 72 3.47 -8.41 32.15
N LYS A 73 3.77 -8.70 33.42
CA LYS A 73 3.92 -10.08 33.92
C LYS A 73 2.59 -10.82 33.89
N ALA A 74 1.49 -10.13 34.22
CA ALA A 74 0.14 -10.67 34.11
C ALA A 74 -0.20 -11.10 32.67
N LEU A 75 0.14 -10.26 31.68
CA LEU A 75 -0.12 -10.54 30.26
C LEU A 75 0.74 -11.70 29.75
N VAL A 76 2.03 -11.73 30.10
CA VAL A 76 2.96 -12.81 29.71
C VAL A 76 2.54 -14.14 30.32
N ASP A 77 2.20 -14.17 31.61
CA ASP A 77 1.75 -15.38 32.29
C ASP A 77 0.44 -15.91 31.70
N ALA A 78 -0.51 -15.01 31.38
CA ALA A 78 -1.75 -15.38 30.72
C ALA A 78 -1.52 -15.95 29.31
N PHE A 79 -0.63 -15.33 28.53
CA PHE A 79 -0.28 -15.82 27.19
C PHE A 79 0.42 -17.18 27.24
N ASN A 80 1.37 -17.38 28.16
CA ASN A 80 2.06 -18.66 28.31
C ASN A 80 1.10 -19.78 28.74
N ARG A 81 0.16 -19.51 29.65
CA ARG A 81 -0.90 -20.46 30.03
C ARG A 81 -1.79 -20.82 28.84
N TYR A 82 -2.21 -19.82 28.07
CA TYR A 82 -2.98 -20.04 26.85
C TYR A 82 -2.23 -20.94 25.86
N ARG A 83 -0.95 -20.66 25.61
CA ARG A 83 -0.09 -21.45 24.72
C ARG A 83 0.03 -22.90 25.18
N SER A 84 0.36 -23.15 26.45
CA SER A 84 0.49 -24.50 27.01
C SER A 84 -0.81 -25.31 26.88
N ARG A 85 -1.96 -24.65 26.91
CA ARG A 85 -3.28 -25.30 26.78
C ARG A 85 -3.62 -25.68 25.34
N VAL A 86 -3.33 -24.79 24.39
CA VAL A 86 -3.54 -25.03 22.95
C VAL A 86 -2.64 -26.17 22.48
N ASP A 87 -1.37 -26.18 22.89
CA ASP A 87 -0.45 -27.28 22.57
C ASP A 87 -0.85 -28.59 23.30
N GLY A 88 -1.56 -28.50 24.44
CA GLY A 88 -2.06 -29.64 25.23
C GLY A 88 -3.45 -30.17 24.86
N GLY A 89 -4.13 -29.60 23.85
CA GLY A 89 -5.41 -30.09 23.33
C GLY A 89 -6.65 -29.84 24.21
N ALA A 90 -6.54 -29.05 25.29
CA ALA A 90 -7.66 -28.78 26.20
C ALA A 90 -8.40 -27.49 25.80
N GLY A 91 -9.48 -27.63 25.01
CA GLY A 91 -10.32 -26.53 24.52
C GLY A 91 -11.43 -26.07 25.48
N GLY A 92 -11.08 -25.73 26.73
CA GLY A 92 -12.05 -25.24 27.72
C GLY A 92 -12.10 -23.71 27.84
N GLU A 93 -13.31 -23.14 27.92
CA GLU A 93 -13.57 -21.73 28.26
C GLU A 93 -13.24 -21.45 29.74
N GLU A 94 -12.00 -21.11 30.05
CA GLU A 94 -11.73 -20.39 31.30
C GLU A 94 -12.03 -18.91 31.09
N ASN A 95 -12.88 -18.36 31.96
CA ASN A 95 -13.06 -16.92 32.08
C ASN A 95 -11.75 -16.31 32.57
N PHE A 96 -10.94 -15.80 31.65
CA PHE A 96 -9.84 -14.91 32.00
C PHE A 96 -10.44 -13.57 32.45
N PRO A 97 -10.31 -13.14 33.72
CA PRO A 97 -10.85 -11.87 34.20
C PRO A 97 -10.04 -10.64 33.74
N LEU A 98 -9.25 -10.78 32.69
CA LEU A 98 -8.31 -9.81 32.15
C LEU A 98 -8.98 -8.57 31.49
N PRO A 99 -10.16 -8.64 30.84
CA PRO A 99 -10.76 -7.48 30.18
C PRO A 99 -11.01 -6.31 31.15
N SER A 100 -11.56 -6.61 32.33
CA SER A 100 -11.85 -5.63 33.38
C SER A 100 -10.57 -5.06 34.01
N PHE A 101 -9.54 -5.88 34.17
CA PHE A 101 -8.25 -5.47 34.71
C PHE A 101 -7.53 -4.49 33.78
N PHE A 102 -7.48 -4.78 32.48
CA PHE A 102 -6.74 -3.97 31.52
C PHE A 102 -7.50 -2.72 31.03
N LYS A 103 -8.81 -2.63 31.25
CA LYS A 103 -9.61 -1.45 30.90
C LYS A 103 -9.09 -0.16 31.58
N ALA A 104 -8.51 -0.28 32.78
CA ALA A 104 -7.92 0.85 33.50
C ALA A 104 -6.56 1.33 32.94
N PHE A 105 -5.92 0.54 32.07
CA PHE A 105 -4.54 0.75 31.61
C PHE A 105 -4.41 1.01 30.10
N SER A 106 -5.48 1.40 29.41
CA SER A 106 -5.57 1.48 27.94
C SER A 106 -4.31 1.97 27.19
N PRO A 107 -3.67 3.12 27.54
CA PRO A 107 -2.48 3.59 26.81
C PRO A 107 -1.20 2.80 27.13
N GLN A 108 -1.11 2.27 28.36
CA GLN A 108 0.01 1.45 28.80
C GLN A 108 -0.10 0.03 28.23
N LEU A 109 -1.33 -0.49 28.10
CA LEU A 109 -1.66 -1.76 27.48
C LEU A 109 -1.25 -1.80 25.99
N ASP A 110 -1.54 -0.74 25.26
CA ASP A 110 -1.15 -0.57 23.86
C ASP A 110 0.37 -0.71 23.66
N ALA A 111 1.17 -0.08 24.54
CA ALA A 111 2.63 -0.17 24.50
C ALA A 111 3.14 -1.56 24.89
N LEU A 112 2.55 -2.19 25.91
CA LEU A 112 2.94 -3.51 26.40
C LEU A 112 2.66 -4.62 25.38
N ILE A 113 1.51 -4.58 24.71
CA ILE A 113 1.16 -5.57 23.69
C ILE A 113 2.10 -5.48 22.50
N LEU A 114 2.43 -4.25 22.07
CA LEU A 114 3.35 -4.06 20.97
C LEU A 114 4.77 -4.51 21.33
N ASP A 115 5.26 -4.17 22.52
CA ASP A 115 6.58 -4.61 23.00
C ASP A 115 6.67 -6.13 23.11
N LEU A 116 5.62 -6.77 23.65
CA LEU A 116 5.56 -8.23 23.75
C LEU A 116 5.52 -8.90 22.37
N LEU A 117 4.73 -8.38 21.43
CA LEU A 117 4.67 -8.90 20.07
C LEU A 117 6.01 -8.73 19.34
N ILE A 118 6.68 -7.58 19.50
CA ILE A 118 8.02 -7.35 18.94
C ILE A 118 9.01 -8.35 19.56
N LYS A 119 8.99 -8.57 20.88
CA LYS A 119 9.86 -9.58 21.53
C LYS A 119 9.62 -11.01 21.02
N ILE A 120 8.37 -11.36 20.72
CA ILE A 120 8.01 -12.67 20.15
C ILE A 120 8.54 -12.80 18.71
N VAL A 121 8.39 -11.76 17.90
CA VAL A 121 8.74 -11.76 16.47
C VAL A 121 10.25 -11.54 16.25
N ASP A 122 10.87 -10.67 17.03
CA ASP A 122 12.29 -10.29 16.97
C ASP A 122 13.07 -10.94 18.12
N ASN A 123 13.19 -12.26 18.09
CA ASN A 123 14.03 -12.99 19.04
C ASN A 123 15.49 -13.03 18.56
N GLU A 124 16.42 -12.60 19.42
CA GLU A 124 17.87 -12.54 19.15
C GLU A 124 18.56 -13.92 19.25
N ASN A 125 17.91 -14.93 19.82
CA ASN A 125 18.46 -16.30 19.98
C ASN A 125 18.54 -17.12 18.67
N MET A 126 18.75 -16.46 17.53
CA MET A 126 18.98 -17.12 16.24
C MET A 126 20.37 -17.77 16.13
N GLU A 127 21.24 -17.62 17.15
CA GLU A 127 22.66 -17.99 17.14
C GLU A 127 22.94 -19.48 16.89
N ASP A 128 22.04 -20.38 17.28
CA ASP A 128 22.21 -21.80 16.98
C ASP A 128 21.85 -22.04 15.51
N GLY A 129 22.77 -22.60 14.72
CA GLY A 129 22.64 -22.95 13.29
C GLY A 129 21.55 -23.97 12.93
N LEU A 130 20.47 -24.02 13.70
CA LEU A 130 19.21 -24.69 13.43
C LEU A 130 18.48 -23.99 12.27
N ASP A 131 17.86 -24.81 11.43
CA ASP A 131 17.05 -24.45 10.27
C ASP A 131 16.24 -23.14 10.43
N VAL A 132 16.68 -22.09 9.72
CA VAL A 132 16.07 -20.74 9.74
C VAL A 132 14.60 -20.80 9.31
N GLU A 133 14.23 -21.73 8.41
CA GLU A 133 12.84 -21.90 7.98
C GLU A 133 11.95 -22.35 9.13
N LYS A 134 12.41 -23.36 9.88
CA LYS A 134 11.69 -23.88 11.04
C LYS A 134 11.50 -22.79 12.10
N LYS A 135 12.53 -21.98 12.37
CA LYS A 135 12.43 -20.85 13.32
C LYS A 135 11.44 -19.78 12.84
N LEU A 136 11.43 -19.43 11.55
CA LEU A 136 10.45 -18.50 10.98
C LEU A 136 9.02 -19.04 11.05
N LEU A 137 8.83 -20.35 10.84
CA LEU A 137 7.53 -21.01 10.98
C LEU A 137 7.05 -21.01 12.44
N GLU A 138 7.96 -21.23 13.39
CA GLU A 138 7.66 -21.11 14.82
C GLU A 138 7.28 -19.67 15.20
N LYS A 139 7.99 -18.66 14.68
CA LYS A 139 7.62 -17.24 14.87
C LYS A 139 6.22 -16.94 14.36
N LYS A 140 5.87 -17.45 13.16
CA LYS A 140 4.51 -17.33 12.61
C LYS A 140 3.49 -17.98 13.54
N LYS A 141 3.73 -19.22 13.97
CA LYS A 141 2.84 -19.96 14.88
C LYS A 141 2.62 -19.19 16.19
N GLN A 142 3.69 -18.61 16.75
CA GLN A 142 3.62 -17.81 17.97
C GLN A 142 2.82 -16.51 17.78
N ALA A 143 3.01 -15.81 16.66
CA ALA A 143 2.23 -14.62 16.32
C ALA A 143 0.72 -14.95 16.15
N ASP A 144 0.41 -16.05 15.47
CA ASP A 144 -0.98 -16.52 15.28
C ASP A 144 -1.63 -16.88 16.63
N TYR A 145 -0.90 -17.55 17.53
CA TYR A 145 -1.36 -17.83 18.90
C TYR A 145 -1.58 -16.57 19.72
N PHE A 146 -0.69 -15.59 19.60
CA PHE A 146 -0.84 -14.33 20.30
C PHE A 146 -2.07 -13.57 19.82
N PHE A 147 -2.31 -13.54 18.51
CA PHE A 147 -3.51 -12.94 17.95
C PHE A 147 -4.80 -13.67 18.41
N HIS A 148 -4.83 -15.00 18.35
CA HIS A 148 -5.98 -15.75 18.83
C HIS A 148 -6.22 -15.53 20.33
N PHE A 149 -5.16 -15.45 21.13
CA PHE A 149 -5.26 -15.09 22.54
C PHE A 149 -5.90 -13.70 22.74
N LEU A 150 -5.46 -12.68 22.00
CA LEU A 150 -6.03 -11.33 22.11
C LEU A 150 -7.53 -11.28 21.77
N ASN A 151 -7.97 -12.08 20.79
CA ASN A 151 -9.39 -12.21 20.43
C ASN A 151 -10.17 -13.03 21.46
N PHE A 152 -9.62 -14.16 21.92
CA PHE A 152 -10.25 -15.04 22.90
C PHE A 152 -10.51 -14.31 24.22
N VAL A 153 -9.53 -13.53 24.68
CA VAL A 153 -9.64 -12.72 25.90
C VAL A 153 -10.40 -11.41 25.64
N LYS A 154 -10.87 -11.13 24.42
CA LYS A 154 -11.59 -9.90 24.04
C LYS A 154 -10.82 -8.60 24.37
N ILE A 155 -9.49 -8.68 24.51
CA ILE A 155 -8.63 -7.51 24.71
C ILE A 155 -8.55 -6.69 23.41
N PHE A 156 -8.65 -7.38 22.27
CA PHE A 156 -8.57 -6.76 20.95
C PHE A 156 -9.56 -5.60 20.77
N GLU A 157 -10.77 -5.70 21.31
CA GLU A 157 -11.81 -4.66 21.27
C GLU A 157 -11.40 -3.36 21.98
N TYR A 158 -10.53 -3.43 22.97
CA TYR A 158 -10.05 -2.29 23.76
C TYR A 158 -8.78 -1.65 23.20
N LEU A 159 -8.13 -2.28 22.20
CA LEU A 159 -6.92 -1.74 21.59
C LEU A 159 -7.22 -0.57 20.67
N GLY A 160 -6.37 0.46 20.75
CA GLY A 160 -6.39 1.56 19.81
C GLY A 160 -6.10 1.08 18.38
N LEU A 161 -6.67 1.77 17.39
CA LEU A 161 -6.51 1.42 15.97
C LEU A 161 -5.03 1.21 15.61
N ASN A 162 -4.15 2.14 16.01
CA ASN A 162 -2.71 2.09 15.73
C ASN A 162 -2.04 0.77 16.17
N VAL A 163 -2.40 0.23 17.33
CA VAL A 163 -1.82 -1.03 17.81
C VAL A 163 -2.31 -2.20 16.97
N ARG A 164 -3.60 -2.22 16.62
CA ARG A 164 -4.16 -3.25 15.72
C ARG A 164 -3.46 -3.22 14.37
N LEU A 165 -3.12 -2.04 13.86
CA LEU A 165 -2.35 -1.89 12.61
C LEU A 165 -0.94 -2.45 12.75
N SER A 166 -0.25 -2.13 13.84
CA SER A 166 1.09 -2.65 14.08
C SER A 166 1.11 -4.17 14.26
N VAL A 167 0.07 -4.75 14.86
CA VAL A 167 -0.10 -6.21 14.94
C VAL A 167 -0.27 -6.82 13.54
N ALA A 168 -1.14 -6.24 12.71
CA ALA A 168 -1.34 -6.67 11.34
C ALA A 168 -0.05 -6.54 10.49
N GLU A 169 0.65 -5.42 10.62
CA GLU A 169 1.93 -5.15 9.95
C GLU A 169 2.99 -6.19 10.33
N LEU A 170 3.13 -6.52 11.62
CA LEU A 170 4.10 -7.53 12.05
C LEU A 170 3.74 -8.92 11.53
N ALA A 171 2.46 -9.27 11.51
CA ALA A 171 2.00 -10.53 10.92
C ALA A 171 2.31 -10.62 9.41
N GLU A 172 2.05 -9.54 8.66
CA GLU A 172 2.42 -9.43 7.25
C GLU A 172 3.94 -9.62 7.07
N LYS A 173 4.76 -8.92 7.87
CA LYS A 173 6.22 -9.00 7.80
C LYS A 173 6.75 -10.41 8.07
N VAL A 174 6.20 -11.14 9.03
CA VAL A 174 6.58 -12.54 9.31
C VAL A 174 6.30 -13.45 8.11
N VAL A 175 5.13 -13.32 7.50
CA VAL A 175 4.78 -14.12 6.31
C VAL A 175 5.65 -13.75 5.11
N SER A 176 5.92 -12.45 4.91
CA SER A 176 6.83 -11.96 3.88
C SER A 176 8.25 -12.46 4.09
N SER A 177 8.76 -12.49 5.33
CA SER A 177 10.08 -13.02 5.66
C SER A 177 10.22 -14.51 5.35
N LEU A 178 9.20 -15.31 5.69
CA LEU A 178 9.21 -16.75 5.40
C LEU A 178 9.28 -17.02 3.89
N LYS A 179 8.43 -16.33 3.11
CA LYS A 179 8.42 -16.49 1.65
C LYS A 179 9.68 -15.92 0.99
N LEU A 180 10.23 -14.82 1.53
CA LEU A 180 11.52 -14.29 1.10
C LEU A 180 12.63 -15.32 1.34
N TYR A 181 12.71 -15.92 2.53
CA TYR A 181 13.70 -16.96 2.83
C TYR A 181 13.62 -18.12 1.83
N GLN A 182 12.43 -18.65 1.58
CA GLN A 182 12.22 -19.70 0.58
C GLN A 182 12.67 -19.27 -0.82
N SER A 183 12.38 -18.03 -1.22
CA SER A 183 12.84 -17.47 -2.49
C SER A 183 14.36 -17.29 -2.54
N LEU A 184 15.02 -17.04 -1.40
CA LEU A 184 16.48 -16.87 -1.31
C LEU A 184 17.25 -18.20 -1.33
N GLN A 185 16.59 -19.33 -1.08
CA GLN A 185 17.20 -20.67 -1.18
C GLN A 185 17.26 -21.20 -2.63
N ASN A 186 16.34 -20.77 -3.50
CA ASN A 186 16.20 -21.29 -4.86
C ASN A 186 17.14 -20.62 -5.90
N VAL A 187 18.29 -20.09 -5.46
CA VAL A 187 19.05 -19.08 -6.21
C VAL A 187 20.42 -19.61 -6.66
N ARG A 188 20.90 -19.24 -7.86
CA ARG A 188 22.20 -19.66 -8.43
C ARG A 188 23.20 -18.50 -8.60
N ASP A 189 24.49 -18.81 -8.46
CA ASP A 189 25.70 -18.02 -8.77
C ASP A 189 25.64 -16.49 -8.56
N ILE A 190 25.29 -15.71 -9.59
CA ILE A 190 25.30 -14.23 -9.55
C ILE A 190 24.28 -13.70 -8.53
N SER A 191 23.13 -14.37 -8.44
CA SER A 191 22.05 -13.98 -7.55
C SER A 191 22.35 -14.35 -6.08
N LEU A 192 23.24 -15.32 -5.84
CA LEU A 192 23.75 -15.65 -4.50
C LEU A 192 24.68 -14.53 -3.99
N LYS A 193 25.53 -13.99 -4.86
CA LYS A 193 26.38 -12.86 -4.52
C LYS A 193 25.55 -11.61 -4.22
N LEU A 194 24.56 -11.29 -5.06
CA LEU A 194 23.60 -10.22 -4.81
C LEU A 194 22.93 -10.38 -3.44
N LYS A 195 22.44 -11.58 -3.12
CA LYS A 195 21.82 -11.90 -1.83
C LYS A 195 22.77 -11.59 -0.67
N ASN A 196 23.97 -12.17 -0.66
CA ASN A 196 24.91 -12.06 0.45
C ASN A 196 25.40 -10.62 0.64
N ASP A 197 25.68 -9.91 -0.44
CA ASP A 197 26.13 -8.51 -0.39
C ASP A 197 25.01 -7.59 0.11
N THR A 198 23.76 -7.83 -0.31
CA THR A 198 22.60 -7.09 0.18
C THR A 198 22.39 -7.32 1.67
N ILE A 199 22.40 -8.57 2.12
CA ILE A 199 22.25 -8.92 3.55
C ILE A 199 23.37 -8.27 4.37
N THR A 200 24.61 -8.34 3.89
CA THR A 200 25.76 -7.73 4.58
C THR A 200 25.60 -6.21 4.71
N LYS A 201 25.15 -5.52 3.66
CA LYS A 201 24.87 -4.08 3.72
C LYS A 201 23.75 -3.73 4.71
N VAL A 202 22.69 -4.54 4.77
CA VAL A 202 21.61 -4.36 5.76
C VAL A 202 22.15 -4.53 7.18
N LEU A 203 22.94 -5.58 7.43
CA LEU A 203 23.52 -5.84 8.77
C LEU A 203 24.50 -4.74 9.20
N ASN A 204 25.31 -4.23 8.26
CA ASN A 204 26.18 -3.08 8.48
C ASN A 204 25.38 -1.81 8.80
N HIS A 205 24.30 -1.54 8.07
CA HIS A 205 23.41 -0.41 8.35
C HIS A 205 22.79 -0.51 9.76
N ARG A 206 22.48 -1.74 10.20
CA ARG A 206 22.00 -2.04 11.56
C ARG A 206 23.09 -1.99 12.63
N LYS A 207 24.35 -1.69 12.27
CA LYS A 207 25.52 -1.62 13.17
C LYS A 207 25.78 -2.92 13.95
N LEU A 208 25.46 -4.08 13.35
CA LEU A 208 25.76 -5.38 13.94
C LEU A 208 27.18 -5.81 13.56
N ALA A 209 27.96 -6.29 14.54
CA ALA A 209 29.36 -6.63 14.32
C ALA A 209 29.49 -7.90 13.46
N ILE A 210 29.84 -7.73 12.19
CA ILE A 210 30.05 -8.83 11.24
C ILE A 210 31.46 -9.41 11.46
N GLN A 211 31.65 -10.22 12.50
CA GLN A 211 32.93 -10.90 12.72
C GLN A 211 32.99 -12.22 11.93
N LYS A 212 33.44 -12.20 10.67
CA LYS A 212 33.70 -13.41 9.84
C LYS A 212 32.59 -14.48 9.93
N TRP A 213 31.37 -14.13 9.57
CA TRP A 213 30.26 -15.08 9.57
C TRP A 213 30.06 -15.71 8.20
N ASP A 214 29.75 -16.99 8.19
CA ASP A 214 29.35 -17.73 6.99
C ASP A 214 27.97 -17.24 6.49
N GLY A 215 27.64 -17.49 5.22
CA GLY A 215 26.39 -17.04 4.59
C GLY A 215 25.11 -17.43 5.37
N VAL A 216 25.09 -18.64 5.95
CA VAL A 216 23.96 -19.13 6.75
C VAL A 216 23.80 -18.35 8.06
N ALA A 217 24.90 -17.98 8.70
CA ALA A 217 24.88 -17.19 9.93
C ALA A 217 24.41 -15.74 9.67
N LEU A 218 24.78 -15.17 8.52
CA LEU A 218 24.28 -13.86 8.08
C LEU A 218 22.76 -13.88 7.84
N GLU A 219 22.25 -14.95 7.24
CA GLU A 219 20.80 -15.14 7.02
C GLU A 219 20.05 -15.27 8.35
N ALA A 220 20.55 -16.09 9.27
CA ALA A 220 19.96 -16.26 10.60
C ALA A 220 19.91 -14.94 11.37
N LEU A 221 20.98 -14.13 11.33
CA LEU A 221 21.00 -12.81 11.96
C LEU A 221 20.03 -11.84 11.27
N PHE A 222 19.97 -11.84 9.94
CA PHE A 222 19.05 -10.97 9.20
C PHE A 222 17.58 -11.25 9.56
N PHE A 223 17.19 -12.53 9.57
CA PHE A 223 15.84 -12.97 9.93
C PHE A 223 15.57 -12.98 11.45
N SER A 224 16.57 -12.65 12.28
CA SER A 224 16.34 -12.45 13.72
C SER A 224 15.44 -11.24 13.96
N LYS A 225 15.60 -10.16 13.16
CA LYS A 225 14.82 -8.91 13.25
C LYS A 225 13.88 -8.76 12.04
N VAL A 226 12.75 -9.45 12.11
CA VAL A 226 11.72 -9.53 11.06
C VAL A 226 10.96 -8.20 10.93
N SER A 227 10.80 -7.45 12.03
CA SER A 227 10.17 -6.12 12.01
C SER A 227 10.81 -5.14 11.02
N ARG A 228 12.09 -5.34 10.69
CA ARG A 228 12.89 -4.48 9.80
C ARG A 228 13.14 -5.07 8.41
N ILE A 229 12.29 -6.00 7.94
CA ILE A 229 12.42 -6.58 6.60
C ILE A 229 12.43 -5.53 5.48
N GLY A 230 11.81 -4.36 5.68
CA GLY A 230 11.82 -3.25 4.71
C GLY A 230 13.22 -2.78 4.30
N ASP A 231 14.19 -2.80 5.22
CA ASP A 231 15.58 -2.39 4.97
C ASP A 231 16.22 -3.17 3.81
N PHE A 232 15.80 -4.43 3.63
CA PHE A 232 16.31 -5.29 2.57
C PHE A 232 15.97 -4.72 1.20
N CYS A 233 14.75 -4.23 1.00
CA CYS A 233 14.29 -3.70 -0.27
C CYS A 233 15.08 -2.45 -0.68
N GLU A 234 15.39 -1.56 0.27
CA GLU A 234 16.19 -0.36 0.02
C GLU A 234 17.62 -0.72 -0.40
N LYS A 235 18.27 -1.61 0.36
CA LYS A 235 19.65 -2.04 0.10
C LYS A 235 19.80 -2.97 -1.11
N LEU A 236 18.72 -3.66 -1.49
CA LEU A 236 18.68 -4.46 -2.70
C LEU A 236 18.90 -3.59 -3.94
N ILE A 237 18.21 -2.45 -4.05
CA ILE A 237 18.34 -1.57 -5.22
C ILE A 237 19.73 -0.91 -5.27
N GLU A 238 20.27 -0.46 -4.14
CA GLU A 238 21.64 0.07 -4.09
C GLU A 238 22.66 -0.96 -4.61
N THR A 239 22.47 -2.22 -4.25
CA THR A 239 23.35 -3.32 -4.68
C THR A 239 23.12 -3.68 -6.15
N GLU A 240 21.88 -3.64 -6.63
CA GLU A 240 21.54 -3.84 -8.03
C GLU A 240 22.23 -2.80 -8.94
N GLU A 241 22.21 -1.52 -8.55
CA GLU A 241 22.85 -0.44 -9.31
C GLU A 241 24.36 -0.63 -9.47
N GLU A 242 25.04 -1.12 -8.43
CA GLU A 242 26.48 -1.42 -8.46
C GLU A 242 26.81 -2.54 -9.47
N TYR A 243 25.93 -3.54 -9.61
CA TYR A 243 26.13 -4.69 -10.49
C TYR A 243 25.52 -4.53 -11.89
N LEU A 244 24.74 -3.47 -12.13
CA LEU A 244 23.98 -3.24 -13.36
C LEU A 244 24.88 -3.17 -14.62
N ALA A 245 26.15 -2.82 -14.47
CA ALA A 245 27.11 -2.65 -15.56
C ALA A 245 27.59 -3.96 -16.21
N LYS A 246 27.53 -5.10 -15.50
CA LYS A 246 28.16 -6.36 -15.95
C LYS A 246 27.19 -7.26 -16.73
N ASP A 247 26.06 -7.63 -16.13
CA ASP A 247 24.96 -8.34 -16.80
C ASP A 247 23.60 -8.01 -16.13
N PRO A 248 22.80 -7.10 -16.71
CA PRO A 248 21.63 -6.56 -16.01
C PRO A 248 20.43 -7.51 -16.02
N LEU A 249 20.29 -8.43 -16.99
CA LEU A 249 19.02 -9.13 -17.20
C LEU A 249 18.70 -10.16 -16.09
N PRO A 250 19.60 -11.10 -15.72
CA PRO A 250 19.32 -12.06 -14.65
C PRO A 250 19.20 -11.38 -13.28
N LEU A 251 20.03 -10.35 -13.05
CA LEU A 251 20.05 -9.58 -11.82
C LEU A 251 18.72 -8.87 -11.58
N VAL A 252 18.25 -8.09 -12.55
CA VAL A 252 16.98 -7.35 -12.46
C VAL A 252 15.80 -8.30 -12.35
N LYS A 253 15.82 -9.43 -13.09
CA LYS A 253 14.79 -10.46 -12.95
C LYS A 253 14.72 -10.98 -11.51
N GLN A 254 15.85 -11.18 -10.86
CA GLN A 254 15.90 -11.66 -9.49
C GLN A 254 15.44 -10.59 -8.48
N CYS A 255 15.90 -9.35 -8.63
CA CYS A 255 15.45 -8.24 -7.76
C CYS A 255 13.92 -8.06 -7.83
N ASN A 256 13.36 -8.13 -9.04
CA ASN A 256 11.92 -8.08 -9.24
C ASN A 256 11.19 -9.20 -8.49
N ILE A 257 11.71 -10.43 -8.54
CA ILE A 257 11.14 -11.58 -7.82
C ILE A 257 11.17 -11.33 -6.30
N TYR A 258 12.26 -10.81 -5.75
CA TYR A 258 12.33 -10.54 -4.31
C TYR A 258 11.36 -9.44 -3.87
N LEU A 259 11.28 -8.34 -4.62
CA LEU A 259 10.34 -7.25 -4.31
C LEU A 259 8.88 -7.71 -4.45
N GLU A 260 8.56 -8.45 -5.51
CA GLU A 260 7.24 -9.05 -5.71
C GLU A 260 6.91 -10.03 -4.58
N THR A 261 7.88 -10.84 -4.15
CA THR A 261 7.69 -11.77 -3.04
C THR A 261 7.43 -11.02 -1.73
N ILE A 262 8.19 -9.98 -1.38
CA ILE A 262 7.98 -9.28 -0.10
C ILE A 262 6.63 -8.56 -0.12
N ILE A 263 6.39 -7.73 -1.14
CA ILE A 263 5.25 -6.81 -1.17
C ILE A 263 3.96 -7.52 -1.58
N GLY A 264 4.02 -8.40 -2.58
CA GLY A 264 2.86 -9.18 -3.03
C GLY A 264 2.35 -10.13 -1.96
N THR A 265 3.22 -10.67 -1.13
CA THR A 265 2.81 -11.58 -0.04
C THR A 265 2.22 -10.84 1.14
N ALA A 266 2.75 -9.66 1.48
CA ALA A 266 2.15 -8.76 2.46
C ALA A 266 0.73 -8.36 2.01
N LYS A 267 0.56 -7.95 0.74
CA LYS A 267 -0.74 -7.61 0.15
C LYS A 267 -1.72 -8.79 0.19
N SER A 268 -1.30 -9.97 -0.27
CA SER A 268 -2.15 -11.17 -0.26
C SER A 268 -2.57 -11.58 1.16
N TYR A 269 -1.68 -11.47 2.14
CA TYR A 269 -2.01 -11.73 3.54
C TYR A 269 -3.02 -10.70 4.06
N ARG A 270 -2.79 -9.42 3.77
CA ARG A 270 -3.73 -8.34 4.10
C ARG A 270 -5.12 -8.62 3.56
N ASP A 271 -5.24 -8.84 2.26
CA ASP A 271 -6.54 -9.08 1.61
C ASP A 271 -7.29 -10.27 2.23
N SER A 272 -6.57 -11.25 2.77
CA SER A 272 -7.15 -12.44 3.42
C SER A 272 -7.54 -12.24 4.88
N PHE A 273 -6.80 -11.41 5.63
CA PHE A 273 -6.91 -11.34 7.10
C PHE A 273 -7.23 -9.94 7.65
N ILE A 274 -7.34 -8.91 6.81
CA ILE A 274 -7.51 -7.51 7.27
C ILE A 274 -8.74 -7.32 8.15
N ASN A 275 -9.85 -7.98 7.81
CA ASN A 275 -11.10 -7.91 8.57
C ASN A 275 -11.00 -8.53 9.98
N SER A 276 -9.99 -9.38 10.20
CA SER A 276 -9.70 -9.94 11.53
C SER A 276 -9.00 -8.93 12.43
N TYR A 277 -8.22 -8.02 11.84
CA TYR A 277 -7.43 -7.04 12.58
C TYR A 277 -8.07 -5.66 12.65
N ILE A 278 -8.81 -5.27 11.63
CA ILE A 278 -9.33 -3.91 11.44
C ILE A 278 -10.83 -3.98 11.21
N PRO A 279 -11.63 -3.07 11.81
CA PRO A 279 -13.05 -2.99 11.51
C PRO A 279 -13.29 -2.81 10.00
N PRO A 280 -14.34 -3.46 9.44
CA PRO A 280 -14.70 -3.27 8.04
C PRO A 280 -14.93 -1.78 7.75
N ASP A 281 -14.59 -1.35 6.53
CA ASP A 281 -14.68 0.03 6.02
C ASP A 281 -13.63 1.02 6.54
N THR A 282 -12.71 0.61 7.42
CA THR A 282 -11.60 1.49 7.83
C THR A 282 -10.51 1.50 6.76
N LEU A 283 -10.32 2.64 6.10
CA LEU A 283 -9.20 2.85 5.19
C LEU A 283 -7.93 3.12 5.99
N VAL A 284 -6.89 2.32 5.74
CA VAL A 284 -5.67 2.36 6.53
C VAL A 284 -4.42 2.32 5.66
N PRO A 285 -3.39 3.14 5.97
CA PRO A 285 -2.12 3.07 5.29
C PRO A 285 -1.39 1.74 5.53
N SER A 286 -0.81 1.20 4.46
CA SER A 286 0.03 0.00 4.50
C SER A 286 1.48 0.37 4.80
N TRP A 287 2.20 -0.48 5.54
CA TRP A 287 3.66 -0.30 5.72
C TRP A 287 4.41 -0.39 4.38
N THR A 288 3.86 -1.07 3.36
CA THR A 288 4.44 -1.12 2.00
C THR A 288 4.52 0.26 1.36
N PHE A 289 3.80 1.26 1.89
CA PHE A 289 3.89 2.64 1.41
C PHE A 289 5.29 3.23 1.58
N SER A 290 6.08 2.80 2.58
CA SER A 290 7.46 3.24 2.72
C SER A 290 8.36 2.71 1.59
N LEU A 291 7.98 1.61 0.95
CA LEU A 291 8.72 0.97 -0.15
C LEU A 291 8.37 1.52 -1.53
N ARG A 292 7.54 2.57 -1.64
CA ARG A 292 7.13 3.13 -2.93
C ARG A 292 8.29 3.71 -3.72
N ALA A 293 9.20 4.43 -3.07
CA ALA A 293 10.38 4.98 -3.74
C ALA A 293 11.26 3.87 -4.34
N VAL A 294 11.37 2.75 -3.62
CA VAL A 294 12.07 1.53 -4.08
C VAL A 294 11.36 0.97 -5.32
N LEU A 295 10.04 0.76 -5.27
CA LEU A 295 9.27 0.26 -6.41
C LEU A 295 9.31 1.19 -7.63
N GLU A 296 9.21 2.50 -7.44
CA GLU A 296 9.33 3.50 -8.53
C GLU A 296 10.67 3.37 -9.24
N LYS A 297 11.75 3.29 -8.46
CA LYS A 297 13.11 3.14 -8.96
C LYS A 297 13.28 1.82 -9.70
N GLN A 298 12.78 0.71 -9.16
CA GLN A 298 12.83 -0.59 -9.83
C GLN A 298 12.06 -0.62 -11.14
N CYS A 299 10.86 -0.04 -11.17
CA CYS A 299 10.07 0.08 -12.39
C CYS A 299 10.82 0.91 -13.45
N SER A 300 11.57 1.95 -13.03
CA SER A 300 12.42 2.74 -13.92
C SER A 300 13.55 1.92 -14.51
N ILE A 301 14.28 1.17 -13.67
CA ILE A 301 15.37 0.28 -14.11
C ILE A 301 14.84 -0.74 -15.13
N CYS A 302 13.69 -1.36 -14.85
CA CYS A 302 13.03 -2.27 -15.78
C CYS A 302 12.73 -1.60 -17.13
N ARG A 303 12.15 -0.40 -17.13
CA ARG A 303 11.86 0.36 -18.37
C ARG A 303 13.12 0.69 -19.16
N ASP A 304 14.20 1.09 -18.49
CA ASP A 304 15.48 1.42 -19.12
C ASP A 304 16.13 0.19 -19.76
N ILE A 305 16.01 -0.98 -19.13
CA ILE A 305 16.47 -2.23 -19.72
C ILE A 305 15.57 -2.60 -20.89
N LEU A 306 14.25 -2.43 -20.76
CA LEU A 306 13.24 -2.67 -21.79
C LEU A 306 13.41 -1.78 -23.04
N SER A 307 13.97 -0.58 -22.93
CA SER A 307 14.30 0.27 -24.08
C SER A 307 15.58 -0.17 -24.81
N ARG A 308 16.59 -0.68 -24.10
CA ARG A 308 17.92 -1.00 -24.68
C ARG A 308 18.02 -2.30 -25.50
N LYS A 309 17.43 -3.41 -25.04
CA LYS A 309 17.61 -4.77 -25.62
C LYS A 309 16.36 -5.34 -26.31
N GLY A 310 15.96 -4.87 -27.49
CA GLY A 310 14.59 -5.00 -28.05
C GLY A 310 13.83 -6.34 -28.04
N ASN A 311 14.44 -7.53 -27.90
CA ASN A 311 13.80 -8.80 -28.32
C ASN A 311 13.77 -10.01 -27.35
N THR A 312 14.18 -9.93 -26.08
CA THR A 312 14.21 -11.13 -25.16
C THR A 312 13.40 -10.97 -23.86
N LYS A 313 12.24 -10.29 -23.91
CA LYS A 313 11.72 -9.52 -22.76
C LYS A 313 10.33 -9.85 -22.24
N THR A 314 9.64 -10.88 -22.73
CA THR A 314 8.28 -11.22 -22.25
C THR A 314 8.23 -11.35 -20.72
N ASP A 315 9.18 -12.07 -20.13
CA ASP A 315 9.24 -12.25 -18.67
C ASP A 315 9.43 -10.92 -17.90
N ILE A 316 10.23 -10.00 -18.46
CA ILE A 316 10.50 -8.70 -17.81
C ILE A 316 9.30 -7.78 -17.95
N TYR A 317 8.58 -7.84 -19.07
CA TYR A 317 7.30 -7.15 -19.17
C TYR A 317 6.29 -7.69 -18.16
N ASP A 318 6.25 -9.01 -17.95
CA ASP A 318 5.36 -9.64 -16.98
C ASP A 318 5.71 -9.23 -15.55
N GLN A 319 7.00 -9.21 -15.22
CA GLN A 319 7.48 -8.70 -13.94
C GLN A 319 7.19 -7.20 -13.78
N LEU A 320 7.45 -6.38 -14.80
CA LEU A 320 7.13 -4.95 -14.77
C LEU A 320 5.63 -4.72 -14.59
N PHE A 321 4.78 -5.54 -15.20
CA PHE A 321 3.34 -5.47 -15.02
C PHE A 321 2.96 -5.72 -13.57
N ARG A 322 3.48 -6.79 -12.95
CA ARG A 322 3.21 -7.11 -11.54
C ARG A 322 3.76 -6.04 -10.58
N LEU A 323 4.96 -5.54 -10.81
CA LEU A 323 5.52 -4.43 -10.02
C LEU A 323 4.72 -3.14 -10.19
N SER A 324 4.26 -2.83 -11.40
CA SER A 324 3.40 -1.68 -11.66
C SER A 324 2.06 -1.83 -10.96
N ASP A 325 1.48 -3.02 -10.92
CA ASP A 325 0.25 -3.28 -10.17
C ASP A 325 0.41 -3.11 -8.66
N LEU A 326 1.55 -3.55 -8.09
CA LEU A 326 1.84 -3.32 -6.68
C LEU A 326 2.01 -1.83 -6.38
N LEU A 327 2.78 -1.13 -7.21
CA LEU A 327 3.07 0.30 -7.05
C LEU A 327 1.81 1.16 -7.17
N LEU A 328 1.03 0.99 -8.24
CA LEU A 328 -0.20 1.75 -8.46
C LEU A 328 -1.27 1.38 -7.44
N GLY A 329 -1.32 0.12 -6.99
CA GLY A 329 -2.19 -0.33 -5.90
C GLY A 329 -1.95 0.44 -4.61
N ASP A 330 -0.68 0.58 -4.21
CA ASP A 330 -0.32 1.32 -2.99
C ASP A 330 -0.67 2.81 -3.10
N TYR A 331 -0.39 3.44 -4.26
CA TYR A 331 -0.80 4.83 -4.50
C TYR A 331 -2.32 5.02 -4.51
N ALA A 332 -3.06 4.12 -5.15
CA ALA A 332 -4.51 4.20 -5.22
C ALA A 332 -5.14 4.10 -3.82
N MET A 333 -4.61 3.23 -2.95
CA MET A 333 -5.06 3.13 -1.56
C MET A 333 -4.73 4.38 -0.75
N GLU A 334 -3.54 4.96 -0.91
CA GLU A 334 -3.18 6.17 -0.17
C GLU A 334 -4.00 7.40 -0.61
N VAL A 335 -4.26 7.56 -1.91
CA VAL A 335 -5.14 8.62 -2.42
C VAL A 335 -6.54 8.49 -1.80
N LYS A 336 -7.04 7.25 -1.64
CA LYS A 336 -8.31 6.99 -0.95
C LYS A 336 -8.25 7.34 0.55
N CYS A 337 -7.13 7.05 1.21
CA CYS A 337 -6.94 7.39 2.63
C CYS A 337 -6.78 8.91 2.85
N CYS A 338 -6.21 9.62 1.88
CA CYS A 338 -5.84 11.04 1.97
C CYS A 338 -6.43 11.87 0.80
N PRO A 339 -7.77 11.95 0.64
CA PRO A 339 -8.39 12.58 -0.52
C PRO A 339 -8.12 14.09 -0.64
N GLY A 340 -7.73 14.75 0.46
CA GLY A 340 -7.35 16.17 0.48
C GLY A 340 -5.98 16.47 -0.16
N ASN A 341 -5.13 15.45 -0.38
CA ASN A 341 -3.79 15.65 -0.92
C ASN A 341 -3.80 15.65 -2.47
N LYS A 342 -4.06 16.82 -3.05
CA LYS A 342 -4.09 17.00 -4.52
C LYS A 342 -2.76 16.66 -5.20
N GLN A 343 -1.62 16.89 -4.53
CA GLN A 343 -0.29 16.58 -5.08
C GLN A 343 -0.10 15.08 -5.25
N LEU A 344 -0.56 14.29 -4.26
CA LEU A 344 -0.53 12.84 -4.33
C LEU A 344 -1.40 12.31 -5.47
N GLY A 345 -2.61 12.85 -5.63
CA GLY A 345 -3.49 12.51 -6.74
C GLY A 345 -2.88 12.83 -8.11
N ALA A 346 -2.23 13.98 -8.27
CA ALA A 346 -1.52 14.35 -9.49
C ALA A 346 -0.34 13.41 -9.78
N LYS A 347 0.48 13.11 -8.76
CA LYS A 347 1.60 12.16 -8.89
C LYS A 347 1.11 10.77 -9.30
N PHE A 348 0.01 10.30 -8.71
CA PHE A 348 -0.60 9.02 -9.08
C PHE A 348 -1.02 9.00 -10.55
N GLN A 349 -1.72 10.04 -11.04
CA GLN A 349 -2.13 10.11 -12.44
C GLN A 349 -0.94 10.12 -13.41
N GLU A 350 0.12 10.87 -13.09
CA GLU A 350 1.35 10.89 -13.89
C GLU A 350 2.03 9.50 -13.91
N LEU A 351 2.17 8.89 -12.73
CA LEU A 351 2.81 7.59 -12.58
C LEU A 351 2.04 6.48 -13.31
N SER A 352 0.70 6.49 -13.24
CA SER A 352 -0.16 5.56 -13.99
C SER A 352 0.14 5.61 -15.49
N LYS A 353 0.23 6.81 -16.08
CA LYS A 353 0.59 6.98 -17.50
C LYS A 353 1.98 6.42 -17.81
N VAL A 354 2.96 6.70 -16.95
CA VAL A 354 4.34 6.23 -17.12
C VAL A 354 4.44 4.70 -17.01
N CYS A 355 3.69 4.09 -16.10
CA CYS A 355 3.67 2.65 -15.89
C CYS A 355 2.94 1.90 -17.02
N ILE A 356 1.88 2.48 -17.60
CA ILE A 356 1.09 1.82 -18.65
C ILE A 356 1.76 1.94 -20.03
N LYS A 357 2.43 3.07 -20.32
CA LYS A 357 3.05 3.37 -21.62
C LYS A 357 3.89 2.24 -22.24
N PRO A 358 4.72 1.47 -21.50
CA PRO A 358 5.51 0.38 -22.06
C PRO A 358 4.67 -0.74 -22.71
N PHE A 359 3.42 -0.90 -22.29
CA PHE A 359 2.52 -1.98 -22.71
C PHE A 359 1.66 -1.63 -23.94
N LEU A 360 1.78 -0.43 -24.51
CA LEU A 360 1.00 0.04 -25.67
C LEU A 360 1.37 -0.63 -27.01
N ARG A 361 2.28 -1.59 -26.99
CA ARG A 361 2.65 -2.41 -28.15
C ARG A 361 1.51 -3.38 -28.50
N GLU A 362 1.45 -3.80 -29.75
CA GLU A 362 0.32 -4.61 -30.25
C GLU A 362 0.18 -5.96 -29.53
N ASP A 363 1.30 -6.55 -29.13
CA ASP A 363 1.40 -7.83 -28.43
C ASP A 363 0.99 -7.78 -26.95
N MET A 364 1.01 -6.59 -26.33
CA MET A 364 0.84 -6.44 -24.87
C MET A 364 -0.30 -5.50 -24.47
N ARG A 365 -1.12 -5.09 -25.44
CA ARG A 365 -2.25 -4.16 -25.22
C ARG A 365 -3.25 -4.63 -24.17
N ASN A 366 -3.50 -5.94 -24.07
CA ASN A 366 -4.43 -6.47 -23.07
C ASN A 366 -3.98 -6.15 -21.64
N LYS A 367 -2.66 -6.18 -21.38
CA LYS A 367 -2.08 -5.79 -20.09
C LYS A 367 -2.18 -4.28 -19.85
N ALA A 368 -2.03 -3.47 -20.91
CA ALA A 368 -2.24 -2.04 -20.82
C ALA A 368 -3.69 -1.71 -20.45
N LEU A 369 -4.66 -2.38 -21.08
CA LEU A 369 -6.09 -2.23 -20.78
C LEU A 369 -6.42 -2.65 -19.35
N GLU A 370 -5.89 -3.79 -18.89
CA GLU A 370 -6.12 -4.27 -17.53
C GLU A 370 -5.66 -3.26 -16.45
N LEU A 371 -4.43 -2.72 -16.60
CA LEU A 371 -3.93 -1.68 -15.67
C LEU A 371 -4.74 -0.39 -15.80
N ALA A 372 -5.03 0.05 -17.02
CA ALA A 372 -5.74 1.30 -17.25
C ALA A 372 -7.20 1.25 -16.74
N GLU A 373 -7.88 0.10 -16.85
CA GLU A 373 -9.20 -0.13 -16.26
C GLU A 373 -9.15 -0.14 -14.73
N LYS A 374 -8.20 -0.89 -14.17
CA LYS A 374 -8.07 -1.07 -12.72
C LYS A 374 -7.76 0.26 -12.01
N TYR A 375 -6.92 1.09 -12.62
CA TYR A 375 -6.48 2.37 -12.06
C TYR A 375 -7.18 3.58 -12.67
N GLU A 376 -8.21 3.36 -13.48
CA GLU A 376 -9.05 4.41 -14.06
C GLU A 376 -8.24 5.45 -14.87
N GLU A 377 -7.22 4.99 -15.59
CA GLU A 377 -6.42 5.85 -16.47
C GLU A 377 -7.15 6.03 -17.81
N PHE A 378 -8.10 6.95 -17.82
CA PHE A 378 -9.03 7.13 -18.93
C PHE A 378 -8.36 7.58 -20.23
N SER A 379 -7.29 8.39 -20.16
CA SER A 379 -6.61 8.89 -21.36
C SER A 379 -6.05 7.74 -22.21
N THR A 380 -5.43 6.75 -21.58
CA THR A 380 -4.87 5.58 -22.25
C THR A 380 -5.97 4.63 -22.70
N LEU A 381 -7.03 4.43 -21.91
CA LEU A 381 -8.18 3.63 -22.34
C LEU A 381 -8.79 4.17 -23.63
N ILE A 382 -9.00 5.48 -23.71
CA ILE A 382 -9.55 6.15 -24.89
C ILE A 382 -8.62 5.94 -26.10
N GLN A 383 -7.31 6.20 -25.94
CA GLN A 383 -6.33 6.02 -27.02
C GLN A 383 -6.29 4.59 -27.56
N ILE A 384 -6.40 3.59 -26.68
CA ILE A 384 -6.40 2.18 -27.07
C ILE A 384 -7.72 1.81 -27.75
N CYS A 385 -8.86 2.11 -27.13
CA CYS A 385 -10.17 1.68 -27.61
C CYS A 385 -10.56 2.39 -28.91
N GLU A 386 -10.24 3.68 -29.06
CA GLU A 386 -10.53 4.42 -30.30
C GLU A 386 -9.87 3.79 -31.53
N ARG A 387 -8.64 3.28 -31.36
CA ARG A 387 -7.85 2.72 -32.45
C ARG A 387 -8.18 1.26 -32.76
N PHE A 388 -8.62 0.48 -31.77
CA PHE A 388 -8.70 -0.98 -31.91
C PHE A 388 -10.01 -1.62 -31.45
N ASP A 389 -10.80 -0.96 -30.61
CA ASP A 389 -12.00 -1.54 -29.99
C ASP A 389 -13.04 -0.46 -29.63
N LYS A 390 -13.68 0.10 -30.66
CA LYS A 390 -14.75 1.09 -30.51
C LYS A 390 -15.97 0.62 -29.68
N PRO A 391 -16.49 -0.62 -29.81
CA PRO A 391 -17.64 -1.02 -29.01
C PRO A 391 -17.30 -1.07 -27.50
N ARG A 392 -16.05 -1.37 -27.15
CA ARG A 392 -15.58 -1.29 -25.76
C ARG A 392 -15.54 0.15 -25.22
N LEU A 393 -15.23 1.13 -26.06
CA LEU A 393 -15.29 2.55 -25.69
C LEU A 393 -16.71 2.98 -25.30
N GLU A 394 -17.72 2.57 -26.07
CA GLU A 394 -19.14 2.86 -25.77
C GLU A 394 -19.58 2.24 -24.44
N LYS A 395 -19.13 1.01 -24.15
CA LYS A 395 -19.37 0.38 -22.85
C LYS A 395 -18.75 1.18 -21.69
N TYR A 396 -17.54 1.71 -21.88
CA TYR A 396 -16.87 2.53 -20.86
C TYR A 396 -17.50 3.88 -20.63
N LEU A 397 -18.08 4.49 -21.67
CA LEU A 397 -18.86 5.71 -21.52
C LEU A 397 -20.01 5.52 -20.54
N LEU A 398 -20.74 4.39 -20.63
CA LEU A 398 -21.83 4.08 -19.71
C LEU A 398 -21.32 3.67 -18.32
N GLN A 399 -20.29 2.82 -18.26
CA GLN A 399 -19.77 2.28 -17.00
C GLN A 399 -19.12 3.35 -16.10
N PHE A 400 -18.34 4.26 -16.70
CA PHE A 400 -17.56 5.27 -15.98
C PHE A 400 -18.13 6.70 -16.10
N MET A 401 -19.38 6.82 -16.54
CA MET A 401 -20.07 8.11 -16.71
C MET A 401 -20.00 9.00 -15.47
N HIS A 402 -20.17 8.42 -14.29
CA HIS A 402 -20.17 9.11 -12.99
C HIS A 402 -18.76 9.45 -12.48
N LYS A 403 -17.71 8.85 -13.06
CA LYS A 403 -16.31 9.06 -12.66
C LYS A 403 -15.58 10.10 -13.49
N GLY A 404 -16.27 10.74 -14.42
CA GLY A 404 -15.69 11.80 -15.25
C GLY A 404 -15.10 11.29 -16.58
N PHE A 405 -15.39 10.06 -16.99
CA PHE A 405 -14.87 9.51 -18.25
C PHE A 405 -15.28 10.33 -19.49
N PRO A 406 -16.55 10.75 -19.66
CA PRO A 406 -16.96 11.50 -20.85
C PRO A 406 -16.23 12.84 -20.99
N GLN A 407 -15.94 13.53 -19.89
CA GLN A 407 -15.19 14.80 -19.89
C GLN A 407 -13.77 14.59 -20.43
N VAL A 408 -13.11 13.50 -20.05
CA VAL A 408 -11.78 13.15 -20.57
C VAL A 408 -11.84 12.79 -22.05
N LEU A 409 -12.90 12.09 -22.49
CA LEU A 409 -13.14 11.79 -23.91
C LEU A 409 -13.35 13.06 -24.73
N PHE A 410 -14.17 14.00 -24.25
CA PHE A 410 -14.43 15.26 -24.93
C PHE A 410 -13.15 16.09 -25.06
N GLN A 411 -12.36 16.16 -23.99
CA GLN A 411 -11.06 16.82 -24.03
C GLN A 411 -10.11 16.16 -25.05
N HIS A 412 -10.12 14.83 -25.15
CA HIS A 412 -9.32 14.09 -26.14
C HIS A 412 -9.78 14.39 -27.58
N TYR A 413 -11.08 14.38 -27.87
CA TYR A 413 -11.60 14.73 -29.21
C TYR A 413 -11.32 16.18 -29.59
N TYR A 414 -11.45 17.10 -28.64
CA TYR A 414 -11.09 18.49 -28.85
C TYR A 414 -9.59 18.64 -29.18
N ASN A 415 -8.71 18.01 -28.40
CA ASN A 415 -7.26 18.07 -28.59
C ASN A 415 -6.81 17.41 -29.91
N THR A 416 -7.46 16.32 -30.31
CA THR A 416 -7.18 15.61 -31.57
C THR A 416 -7.89 16.21 -32.80
N ARG A 417 -8.63 17.32 -32.62
CA ARG A 417 -9.41 18.02 -33.65
C ARG A 417 -10.52 17.18 -34.29
N GLN A 418 -11.04 16.20 -33.57
CA GLN A 418 -12.14 15.33 -34.01
C GLN A 418 -13.50 15.92 -33.61
N ILE A 419 -13.76 17.15 -34.09
CA ILE A 419 -14.94 17.94 -33.70
C ILE A 419 -16.25 17.25 -34.13
N SER A 420 -16.25 16.56 -35.27
CA SER A 420 -17.42 15.81 -35.75
C SER A 420 -17.81 14.69 -34.79
N LEU A 421 -16.84 13.97 -34.21
CA LEU A 421 -17.12 12.95 -33.20
C LEU A 421 -17.56 13.59 -31.88
N LEU A 422 -16.98 14.73 -31.49
CA LEU A 422 -17.36 15.46 -30.27
C LEU A 422 -18.82 15.93 -30.30
N LEU A 423 -19.31 16.41 -31.45
CA LEU A 423 -20.69 16.90 -31.58
C LEU A 423 -21.69 15.75 -31.73
N ASN A 424 -21.32 14.68 -32.45
CA ASN A 424 -22.18 13.50 -32.65
C ASN A 424 -22.16 12.54 -31.45
N GLN A 425 -22.50 13.05 -30.25
CA GLN A 425 -22.57 12.24 -29.03
C GLN A 425 -24.01 11.79 -28.74
N PRO A 426 -24.20 10.60 -28.12
CA PRO A 426 -25.53 10.11 -27.80
C PRO A 426 -26.26 11.04 -26.82
N PRO A 427 -27.61 11.12 -26.88
CA PRO A 427 -28.41 12.03 -26.05
C PRO A 427 -28.16 11.91 -24.54
N VAL A 428 -27.79 10.73 -24.07
CA VAL A 428 -27.44 10.44 -22.67
C VAL A 428 -26.28 11.32 -22.16
N LEU A 429 -25.42 11.79 -23.06
CA LEU A 429 -24.23 12.58 -22.73
C LEU A 429 -24.40 14.08 -23.00
N TRP A 430 -25.55 14.53 -23.55
CA TRP A 430 -25.77 15.93 -23.90
C TRP A 430 -25.62 16.89 -22.71
N ASP A 431 -26.11 16.51 -21.54
CA ASP A 431 -25.94 17.33 -20.32
C ASP A 431 -24.46 17.53 -19.95
N GLN A 432 -23.65 16.49 -20.12
CA GLN A 432 -22.21 16.57 -19.82
C GLN A 432 -21.45 17.31 -20.92
N LEU A 433 -21.88 17.17 -22.17
CA LEU A 433 -21.31 17.85 -23.33
C LEU A 433 -21.58 19.35 -23.25
N SER A 434 -22.81 19.77 -22.93
CA SER A 434 -23.19 21.17 -22.71
C SER A 434 -22.29 21.84 -21.67
N LYS A 435 -22.07 21.21 -20.51
CA LYS A 435 -21.16 21.71 -19.46
C LYS A 435 -19.72 21.85 -19.94
N PHE A 436 -19.25 20.93 -20.78
CA PHE A 436 -17.91 21.01 -21.36
C PHE A 436 -17.80 22.15 -22.39
N LEU A 437 -18.83 22.34 -23.20
CA LEU A 437 -18.88 23.35 -24.26
C LEU A 437 -19.08 24.78 -23.76
N GLU A 438 -19.50 25.00 -22.51
CA GLU A 438 -19.51 26.34 -21.88
C GLU A 438 -18.15 27.05 -21.95
N ALA A 439 -17.05 26.29 -21.88
CA ALA A 439 -15.70 26.83 -22.04
C ALA A 439 -15.31 27.12 -23.51
N HIS A 440 -16.14 26.68 -24.47
CA HIS A 440 -15.90 26.75 -25.91
C HIS A 440 -17.13 27.29 -26.67
N PRO A 441 -17.43 28.61 -26.55
CA PRO A 441 -18.66 29.19 -27.10
C PRO A 441 -18.81 28.99 -28.62
N THR A 442 -17.70 28.94 -29.36
CA THR A 442 -17.66 28.73 -30.82
C THR A 442 -18.21 27.38 -31.27
N LEU A 443 -18.25 26.38 -30.37
CA LEU A 443 -18.82 25.05 -30.61
C LEU A 443 -20.17 24.87 -29.90
N GLN A 444 -20.37 25.57 -28.79
CA GLN A 444 -21.58 25.48 -27.97
C GLN A 444 -22.87 25.82 -28.73
N TRP A 445 -22.84 26.84 -29.59
CA TRP A 445 -24.03 27.22 -30.38
C TRP A 445 -24.46 26.12 -31.37
N ILE A 446 -23.51 25.32 -31.88
CA ILE A 446 -23.82 24.22 -32.80
C ILE A 446 -24.58 23.12 -32.05
N HIS A 447 -24.09 22.78 -30.86
CA HIS A 447 -24.77 21.81 -30.00
C HIS A 447 -26.14 22.30 -29.54
N SER A 448 -26.27 23.60 -29.22
CA SER A 448 -27.55 24.20 -28.80
C SER A 448 -28.62 24.15 -29.91
N ILE A 449 -28.22 24.24 -31.19
CA ILE A 449 -29.14 24.02 -32.32
C ILE A 449 -29.61 22.57 -32.38
N GLU A 450 -28.70 21.61 -32.16
CA GLU A 450 -29.01 20.18 -32.19
C GLU A 450 -29.95 19.76 -31.05
N THR A 451 -29.80 20.37 -29.87
CA THR A 451 -30.70 20.19 -28.72
C THR A 451 -31.98 21.01 -28.80
N GLN A 452 -32.20 21.75 -29.89
CA GLN A 452 -33.35 22.64 -30.11
C GLN A 452 -33.48 23.79 -29.08
N ASP A 453 -32.40 24.17 -28.40
CA ASP A 453 -32.38 25.34 -27.52
C ASP A 453 -31.98 26.60 -28.31
N TYR A 454 -32.94 27.10 -29.10
CA TYR A 454 -32.74 28.27 -29.94
C TYR A 454 -32.51 29.56 -29.15
N ASN A 455 -33.00 29.64 -27.90
CA ASN A 455 -32.77 30.78 -27.03
C ASN A 455 -31.30 30.88 -26.60
N GLN A 456 -30.72 29.74 -26.20
CA GLN A 456 -29.30 29.66 -25.88
C GLN A 456 -28.42 29.92 -27.12
N THR A 457 -28.79 29.38 -28.29
CA THR A 457 -28.10 29.66 -29.56
C THR A 457 -28.09 31.16 -29.87
N ASN A 458 -29.23 31.85 -29.76
CA ASN A 458 -29.32 33.28 -30.01
C ASN A 458 -28.37 34.07 -29.09
N HIS A 459 -28.39 33.78 -27.78
CA HIS A 459 -27.53 34.44 -26.81
C HIS A 459 -26.05 34.29 -27.18
N ILE A 460 -25.57 33.05 -27.32
CA ILE A 460 -24.15 32.74 -27.59
C ILE A 460 -23.68 33.34 -28.92
N THR A 461 -24.47 33.19 -29.98
CA THR A 461 -24.09 33.72 -31.31
C THR A 461 -24.12 35.24 -31.37
N SER A 462 -25.01 35.90 -30.61
CA SER A 462 -25.01 37.35 -30.49
C SER A 462 -23.75 37.87 -29.77
N GLU A 463 -23.29 37.17 -28.73
CA GLU A 463 -22.06 37.51 -28.01
C GLU A 463 -20.82 37.27 -28.88
N LEU A 464 -20.74 36.12 -29.54
CA LEU A 464 -19.67 35.80 -30.50
C LEU A 464 -19.60 36.81 -31.65
N GLY A 465 -20.76 37.24 -32.17
CA GLY A 465 -20.84 38.27 -33.20
C GLY A 465 -20.29 39.62 -32.74
N ARG A 466 -20.55 40.00 -31.48
CA ARG A 466 -20.02 41.25 -30.89
C ARG A 466 -18.53 41.17 -30.58
N SER A 467 -18.00 40.02 -30.21
CA SER A 467 -16.59 39.82 -29.86
C SER A 467 -15.68 39.45 -31.05
N SER A 468 -16.25 39.22 -32.23
CA SER A 468 -15.49 38.78 -33.41
C SER A 468 -14.72 39.93 -34.06
N ASN A 469 -13.42 39.74 -34.26
CA ASN A 469 -12.56 40.70 -34.98
C ASN A 469 -12.69 40.64 -36.51
N SER A 470 -13.37 39.62 -37.05
CA SER A 470 -13.60 39.44 -38.48
C SER A 470 -15.02 39.86 -38.85
N ILE A 471 -15.14 40.84 -39.76
CA ILE A 471 -16.43 41.34 -40.27
C ILE A 471 -17.25 40.21 -40.91
N PHE A 472 -16.58 39.25 -41.56
CA PHE A 472 -17.24 38.10 -42.16
C PHE A 472 -17.89 37.19 -41.10
N LEU A 473 -17.13 36.80 -40.07
CA LEU A 473 -17.64 35.96 -38.98
C LEU A 473 -18.71 36.68 -38.18
N GLN A 474 -18.55 37.98 -37.95
CA GLN A 474 -19.55 38.83 -37.31
C GLN A 474 -20.88 38.79 -38.06
N ARG A 475 -20.89 38.95 -39.40
CA ARG A 475 -22.12 38.86 -40.19
C ARG A 475 -22.78 37.49 -40.09
N ILE A 476 -21.99 36.41 -40.13
CA ILE A 476 -22.50 35.04 -40.00
C ILE A 476 -23.15 34.84 -38.63
N TYR A 477 -22.42 35.10 -37.54
CA TYR A 477 -22.95 34.89 -36.20
C TYR A 477 -24.20 35.71 -35.92
N LEU A 478 -24.25 36.98 -36.34
CA LEU A 478 -25.44 37.82 -36.19
C LEU A 478 -26.62 37.32 -37.04
N SER A 479 -26.39 36.83 -38.26
CA SER A 479 -27.46 36.22 -39.06
C SER A 479 -28.02 34.96 -38.41
N ILE A 480 -27.16 34.13 -37.80
CA ILE A 480 -27.58 32.92 -37.09
C ILE A 480 -28.36 33.28 -35.83
N SER A 481 -27.91 34.29 -35.08
CA SER A 481 -28.63 34.84 -33.91
C SER A 481 -30.03 35.31 -34.29
N GLN A 482 -30.17 36.05 -35.40
CA GLN A 482 -31.48 36.49 -35.90
C GLN A 482 -32.38 35.31 -36.28
N MET A 483 -31.85 34.32 -37.00
CA MET A 483 -32.63 33.13 -37.35
C MET A 483 -33.07 32.35 -36.11
N ALA A 484 -32.18 32.17 -35.13
CA ALA A 484 -32.46 31.46 -33.88
C ALA A 484 -33.55 32.17 -33.05
N ALA A 485 -33.52 33.51 -32.98
CA ALA A 485 -34.55 34.31 -32.31
C ALA A 485 -35.93 34.15 -32.96
N LEU A 486 -35.98 34.18 -34.30
CA LEU A 486 -37.23 34.00 -35.03
C LEU A 486 -37.83 32.59 -34.81
N THR A 487 -36.98 31.57 -34.71
CA THR A 487 -37.42 30.19 -34.47
C THR A 487 -37.77 29.89 -33.01
N SER A 488 -37.32 30.72 -32.05
CA SER A 488 -37.70 30.54 -30.64
C SER A 488 -39.01 31.24 -30.27
N GLU A 489 -39.45 32.20 -31.10
CA GLU A 489 -40.74 32.90 -30.97
C GLU A 489 -41.93 32.12 -31.57
N THR A 490 -41.65 31.10 -32.38
CA THR A 490 -42.64 30.17 -32.95
C THR A 490 -42.79 28.91 -32.11
#